data_AF-A0A7T5RS64-F1
#
_entry.id   AF-A0A7T5RS64-F1
#
_cell.length_a   1.000
_cell.length_b   1.000
_cell.length_c   1.000
_cell.angle_alpha   90.00
_cell.angle_beta   90.00
_cell.angle_gamma   90.00
#
_symmetry.space_group_name_H-M   'P 1'
#
loop_
_entity.id
_entity.type
_entity.pdbx_description
1 polymer ?
#
loop_
_entity_poly.entity_id
_entity_poly.type
_entity_poly.pdbx_seq_one_letter_code
_entity_poly.pdbx_strand_id
1 'polypeptide(L)'
;MKKHEPCVPVFDAFAALLDILLVVLALGASFFALQVRAKFSGGLMAKPWRDIALAPLFYAAGQVGQIARLAGSDPLLDTVDFLFYAGFVFLLLYGFFEFYSVWNPKGSQE
;
A
#
# COMPACT_ATOMS: atom_id res chain seq x y z
N MET A 1 41.56 -19.40 10.05
CA MET A 1 40.11 -19.30 9.73
C MET A 1 39.88 -17.95 9.06
N LYS A 2 39.71 -17.92 7.74
CA LYS A 2 39.37 -16.69 7.02
C LYS A 2 37.89 -16.42 7.26
N LYS A 3 37.55 -15.25 7.82
CA LYS A 3 36.16 -14.78 7.91
C LYS A 3 35.64 -14.63 6.48
N HIS A 4 34.65 -15.41 6.11
CA HIS A 4 33.86 -15.13 4.91
C HIS A 4 33.11 -13.83 5.18
N GLU A 5 33.56 -12.73 4.57
CA GLU A 5 32.72 -11.56 4.42
C GLU A 5 31.47 -11.96 3.64
N PRO A 6 30.27 -11.62 4.12
CA PRO A 6 29.07 -11.87 3.35
C PRO A 6 29.12 -11.00 2.09
N CYS A 7 29.42 -11.63 0.95
CA CYS A 7 29.08 -11.05 -0.34
C CYS A 7 27.55 -10.96 -0.39
N VAL A 8 27.00 -9.82 0.02
CA VAL A 8 25.61 -9.47 -0.30
C VAL A 8 25.53 -9.44 -1.82
N PRO A 9 24.80 -10.35 -2.47
CA PRO A 9 24.73 -10.36 -3.92
C PRO A 9 24.11 -9.03 -4.36
N VAL A 10 24.70 -8.40 -5.38
CA VAL A 10 24.24 -7.10 -5.93
C VAL A 10 22.74 -7.11 -6.28
N PHE A 11 22.19 -8.30 -6.56
CA PHE A 11 20.78 -8.54 -6.80
C PHE A 11 19.87 -8.18 -5.60
N ASP A 12 20.30 -8.45 -4.37
CA ASP A 12 19.51 -8.18 -3.15
C ASP A 12 19.44 -6.68 -2.84
N ALA A 13 20.51 -5.94 -3.14
CA ALA A 13 20.54 -4.49 -2.95
C ALA A 13 19.61 -3.75 -3.94
N PHE A 14 19.52 -4.23 -5.18
CA PHE A 14 18.60 -3.66 -6.17
C PHE A 14 17.13 -3.95 -5.82
N ALA A 15 16.83 -5.16 -5.36
CA ALA A 15 15.49 -5.52 -4.89
C ALA A 15 15.06 -4.62 -3.71
N ALA A 16 15.92 -4.46 -2.70
CA ALA A 16 15.64 -3.58 -1.56
C ALA A 16 15.43 -2.11 -1.98
N LEU A 17 16.20 -1.61 -2.95
CA LEU A 17 16.02 -0.27 -3.49
C LEU A 17 14.66 -0.10 -4.18
N LEU A 18 14.25 -1.11 -4.97
CA LEU A 18 12.96 -1.12 -5.63
C LEU A 18 11.81 -1.11 -4.60
N ASP A 19 11.92 -1.89 -3.54
CA ASP A 19 10.91 -1.94 -2.47
C ASP A 19 10.78 -0.60 -1.74
N ILE A 20 11.91 0.05 -1.41
CA ILE A 20 11.91 1.39 -0.82
C ILE A 20 11.25 2.40 -1.76
N LEU A 21 11.57 2.36 -3.06
CA LEU A 21 10.95 3.24 -4.04
C LEU A 21 9.42 3.04 -4.11
N LEU A 22 8.97 1.79 -4.09
CA LEU A 22 7.54 1.46 -4.09
C LEU A 22 6.83 1.97 -2.83
N VAL A 23 7.46 1.87 -1.66
CA VAL A 23 6.93 2.46 -0.41
C VAL A 23 6.80 3.98 -0.52
N VAL A 24 7.83 4.67 -1.03
CA VAL A 24 7.79 6.13 -1.22
C VAL A 24 6.67 6.53 -2.18
N LEU A 25 6.52 5.81 -3.29
CA LEU A 25 5.44 6.03 -4.25
C LEU A 25 4.06 5.79 -3.64
N ALA A 26 3.90 4.73 -2.82
CA ALA A 26 2.65 4.44 -2.13
C ALA A 26 2.27 5.56 -1.14
N LEU A 27 3.22 6.02 -0.32
CA LEU A 27 3.00 7.16 0.58
C LEU A 27 2.65 8.45 -0.19
N GLY A 28 3.32 8.69 -1.32
CA GLY A 28 2.99 9.79 -2.23
C GLY A 28 1.58 9.70 -2.81
N ALA A 29 1.14 8.50 -3.21
CA ALA A 29 -0.21 8.24 -3.70
C ALA A 29 -1.26 8.49 -2.61
N SER A 30 -1.01 8.04 -1.37
CA SER A 30 -1.87 8.35 -0.22
C SER A 30 -1.98 9.85 0.03
N PHE A 31 -0.85 10.57 0.04
CA PHE A 31 -0.85 12.02 0.20
C PHE A 31 -1.65 12.72 -0.89
N PHE A 32 -1.43 12.35 -2.16
CA PHE A 32 -2.17 12.90 -3.29
C PHE A 32 -3.67 12.63 -3.19
N ALA A 33 -4.08 11.41 -2.86
CA ALA A 33 -5.49 11.05 -2.69
C ALA A 33 -6.15 11.84 -1.54
N LEU A 34 -5.43 12.10 -0.43
CA LEU A 34 -5.92 12.98 0.64
C LEU A 34 -6.08 14.44 0.18
N GLN A 35 -5.19 14.94 -0.68
CA GLN A 35 -5.31 16.28 -1.25
C GLN A 35 -6.51 16.39 -2.20
N VAL A 36 -6.76 15.34 -3.00
CA VAL A 36 -7.97 15.25 -3.83
C VAL A 36 -9.22 15.21 -2.94
N ARG A 37 -9.23 14.38 -1.88
CA ARG A 37 -10.29 14.35 -0.88
C ARG A 37 -10.60 15.74 -0.31
N ALA A 38 -9.57 16.54 -0.01
CA ALA A 38 -9.75 17.87 0.56
C ALA A 38 -10.56 18.80 -0.36
N LYS A 39 -10.54 18.60 -1.69
CA LYS A 39 -11.37 19.33 -2.66
C LYS A 39 -12.86 18.98 -2.56
N PHE A 40 -13.19 17.84 -1.97
CA PHE A 40 -14.54 17.34 -1.80
C PHE A 40 -15.00 17.38 -0.33
N SER A 41 -14.36 18.17 0.54
CA SER A 41 -14.66 18.16 1.99
C SER A 41 -16.17 18.40 2.24
N GLY A 42 -16.82 17.44 2.92
CA GLY A 42 -18.27 17.46 3.17
C GLY A 42 -19.16 16.92 2.05
N GLY A 43 -18.61 16.54 0.89
CA GLY A 43 -19.34 15.92 -0.22
C GLY A 43 -19.32 14.39 -0.22
N LEU A 44 -20.19 13.77 -1.03
CA LEU A 44 -20.31 12.31 -1.18
C LEU A 44 -18.99 11.65 -1.64
N MET A 45 -18.16 12.38 -2.39
CA MET A 45 -16.85 11.92 -2.87
C MET A 45 -15.76 11.90 -1.78
N ALA A 46 -15.97 12.53 -0.63
CA ALA A 46 -14.95 12.60 0.42
C ALA A 46 -14.61 11.22 1.04
N LYS A 47 -15.60 10.32 1.10
CA LYS A 47 -15.45 8.98 1.67
C LYS A 47 -14.69 8.04 0.71
N PRO A 48 -15.07 7.89 -0.57
CA PRO A 48 -14.31 7.10 -1.53
C PRO A 48 -12.83 7.49 -1.59
N TRP A 49 -12.53 8.79 -1.66
CA TRP A 49 -11.16 9.28 -1.73
C TRP A 49 -10.37 9.08 -0.42
N ARG A 50 -11.04 9.06 0.74
CA ARG A 50 -10.39 8.65 2.00
C ARG A 50 -9.98 7.19 1.92
N ASP A 51 -10.87 6.32 1.49
CA ASP A 51 -10.64 4.88 1.50
C ASP A 51 -9.60 4.48 0.44
N ILE A 52 -9.62 5.13 -0.74
CA ILE A 52 -8.54 5.07 -1.74
C ILE A 52 -7.21 5.57 -1.16
N ALA A 53 -7.21 6.64 -0.35
CA ALA A 53 -5.98 7.15 0.25
C ALA A 53 -5.40 6.22 1.33
N LEU A 54 -6.25 5.45 2.03
CA LEU A 54 -5.81 4.47 3.03
C LEU A 54 -5.19 3.24 2.38
N ALA A 55 -5.62 2.84 1.19
CA ALA A 55 -5.14 1.61 0.57
C ALA A 55 -3.60 1.59 0.35
N PRO A 56 -2.95 2.62 -0.23
CA PRO A 56 -1.50 2.62 -0.35
C PRO A 56 -0.75 2.65 0.99
N LEU A 57 -1.37 3.11 2.08
CA LEU A 57 -0.78 2.99 3.42
C LEU A 57 -0.70 1.54 3.87
N PHE A 58 -1.73 0.74 3.57
CA PHE A 58 -1.72 -0.70 3.83
C PHE A 58 -0.66 -1.41 3.00
N TYR A 59 -0.51 -1.03 1.72
CA TYR A 59 0.57 -1.55 0.88
C TYR A 59 1.95 -1.20 1.45
N ALA A 60 2.17 0.05 1.84
CA ALA A 60 3.43 0.50 2.43
C ALA A 60 3.74 -0.25 3.73
N ALA A 61 2.73 -0.46 4.59
CA ALA A 61 2.88 -1.22 5.82
C ALA A 61 3.26 -2.69 5.58
N GLY A 62 2.65 -3.35 4.58
CA GLY A 62 3.02 -4.71 4.17
C GLY A 62 4.45 -4.79 3.60
N GLN A 63 4.92 -3.73 2.93
CA GLN A 63 6.30 -3.71 2.42
C GLN A 63 7.38 -3.48 3.49
N VAL A 64 7.03 -2.90 4.64
CA VAL A 64 7.96 -2.79 5.77
C VAL A 64 8.37 -4.18 6.28
N GLY A 65 7.47 -5.17 6.24
CA GLY A 65 7.82 -6.54 6.62
C GLY A 65 8.79 -7.21 5.65
N GLN A 66 8.66 -6.97 4.34
CA GLN A 66 9.66 -7.44 3.36
C GLN A 66 11.04 -6.80 3.57
N ILE A 67 11.09 -5.50 3.87
CA ILE A 67 12.33 -4.81 4.23
C ILE A 67 12.91 -5.38 5.54
N ALA A 68 12.08 -5.70 6.52
CA ALA A 68 12.51 -6.28 7.80
C ALA A 68 13.11 -7.69 7.65
N ARG A 69 12.68 -8.47 6.64
CA ARG A 69 13.26 -9.80 6.36
C ARG A 69 14.75 -9.76 6.05
N LEU A 70 15.27 -8.63 5.54
CA LEU A 70 16.70 -8.43 5.31
C LEU A 70 17.51 -8.48 6.63
N ALA A 71 16.87 -8.25 7.78
CA ALA A 71 17.48 -8.33 9.10
C ALA A 71 17.32 -9.70 9.80
N GLY A 72 16.53 -10.62 9.22
CA GLY A 72 16.20 -11.94 9.78
C GLY A 72 14.75 -12.33 9.47
N SER A 73 14.51 -13.61 9.20
CA SER A 73 13.16 -14.11 8.86
C SER A 73 12.41 -14.60 10.10
N ASP A 74 11.21 -14.06 10.31
CA ASP A 74 10.23 -14.54 11.29
C ASP A 74 8.93 -14.90 10.53
N PRO A 75 8.43 -16.15 10.62
CA PRO A 75 7.17 -16.57 9.97
C PRO A 75 5.96 -15.71 10.33
N LEU A 76 5.98 -15.01 11.47
CA LEU A 76 4.92 -14.09 11.86
C LEU A 76 4.83 -12.87 10.92
N LEU A 77 5.95 -12.46 10.33
CA LEU A 77 6.00 -11.38 9.33
C LEU A 77 5.27 -11.75 8.03
N ASP A 78 5.35 -13.01 7.59
CA ASP A 78 4.61 -13.48 6.39
C ASP A 78 3.10 -13.31 6.54
N THR A 79 2.58 -13.63 7.72
CA THR A 79 1.14 -13.50 8.00
C THR A 79 0.72 -12.04 8.05
N VAL A 80 1.54 -11.20 8.68
CA VAL A 80 1.30 -9.75 8.78
C VAL A 80 1.31 -9.10 7.40
N ASP A 81 2.30 -9.41 6.56
CA ASP A 81 2.42 -8.90 5.20
C ASP A 81 1.18 -9.28 4.37
N PHE A 82 0.76 -10.55 4.44
CA PHE A 82 -0.45 -11.02 3.76
C PHE A 82 -1.70 -10.24 4.19
N LEU A 83 -1.89 -10.01 5.49
CA LEU A 83 -3.04 -9.24 6.00
C LEU A 83 -3.03 -7.80 5.51
N PHE A 84 -1.86 -7.16 5.45
CA PHE A 84 -1.71 -5.81 4.91
C PHE A 84 -1.99 -5.75 3.41
N TYR A 85 -1.49 -6.70 2.62
CA TYR A 85 -1.80 -6.78 1.19
C TYR A 85 -3.28 -7.06 0.91
N ALA A 86 -3.89 -7.97 1.67
CA ALA A 86 -5.33 -8.23 1.58
C ALA A 86 -6.14 -6.98 1.92
N GLY A 87 -5.75 -6.25 2.99
CA GLY A 87 -6.34 -4.98 3.37
C GLY A 87 -6.19 -3.91 2.31
N PHE A 88 -5.02 -3.81 1.67
CA PHE A 88 -4.77 -2.93 0.52
C PHE A 88 -5.74 -3.21 -0.63
N VAL A 89 -5.82 -4.47 -1.09
CA VAL A 89 -6.70 -4.84 -2.21
C VAL A 89 -8.16 -4.57 -1.85
N PHE A 90 -8.59 -4.93 -0.64
CA PHE A 90 -9.95 -4.71 -0.17
C PHE A 90 -10.31 -3.22 -0.12
N LEU A 91 -9.48 -2.38 0.50
CA LEU A 91 -9.73 -0.94 0.61
C LEU A 91 -9.72 -0.25 -0.76
N LEU A 92 -8.83 -0.67 -1.65
CA LEU A 92 -8.73 -0.10 -2.99
C LEU A 92 -9.99 -0.42 -3.80
N LEU A 93 -10.41 -1.69 -3.83
CA LEU A 93 -11.63 -2.11 -4.52
C LEU A 93 -12.88 -1.47 -3.90
N TYR A 94 -12.96 -1.41 -2.58
CA TYR A 94 -14.07 -0.77 -1.87
C TYR A 94 -14.13 0.73 -2.18
N GLY A 95 -12.99 1.44 -2.11
CA GLY A 95 -12.91 2.85 -2.44
C GLY A 95 -13.29 3.14 -3.91
N PHE A 96 -12.86 2.30 -4.85
CA PHE A 96 -13.29 2.42 -6.25
C PHE A 96 -14.77 2.12 -6.46
N PHE A 97 -15.32 1.12 -5.77
CA PHE A 97 -16.74 0.80 -5.82
C PHE A 97 -17.59 1.97 -5.29
N GLU A 98 -17.21 2.55 -4.15
CA GLU A 98 -17.88 3.75 -3.63
C GLU A 98 -17.74 4.94 -4.58
N PHE A 99 -16.55 5.14 -5.16
CA PHE A 99 -16.35 6.20 -6.13
C PHE A 99 -17.28 6.02 -7.35
N TYR A 100 -17.36 4.80 -7.88
CA TYR A 100 -18.22 4.45 -9.01
C TYR A 100 -19.70 4.68 -8.69
N SER A 101 -20.17 4.26 -7.50
CA SER A 101 -21.58 4.41 -7.12
C SER A 101 -22.00 5.87 -6.92
N VAL A 102 -21.09 6.72 -6.41
CA VAL A 102 -21.34 8.16 -6.31
C VAL A 102 -21.26 8.84 -7.68
N TRP A 103 -20.34 8.41 -8.55
CA TRP A 103 -20.18 8.98 -9.89
C TRP A 103 -21.32 8.60 -10.84
N ASN A 104 -21.85 7.38 -10.71
CA ASN A 104 -22.89 6.84 -11.58
C ASN A 104 -24.09 6.31 -10.78
N PRO A 105 -24.90 7.20 -10.19
CA PRO A 105 -26.01 6.82 -9.31
C PRO A 105 -27.14 6.04 -9.99
N LYS A 106 -27.14 5.94 -11.33
CA LYS A 106 -28.12 5.18 -12.11
C LYS A 106 -27.81 3.68 -12.18
N GLY A 107 -26.58 3.26 -11.88
CA GLY A 107 -26.16 1.85 -11.95
C GLY A 107 -26.27 1.07 -10.63
N SER A 108 -26.69 1.72 -9.54
CA SER A 108 -26.78 1.12 -8.19
C SER A 108 -28.21 0.82 -7.73
N GLN A 109 -29.20 0.95 -8.62
CA GLN A 109 -30.62 0.71 -8.34
C GLN A 109 -31.23 -0.47 -9.12
N GLU A 110 -30.40 -1.33 -9.73
CA GLU A 110 -30.82 -2.62 -10.30
C GLU A 110 -30.34 -3.79 -9.45
#